data_AF-A0A972HGM2-F1
#
_entry.id   AF-A0A972HGM2-F1
#
_cell.length_a   1.000
_cell.length_b   1.000
_cell.length_c   1.000
_cell.angle_alpha   90.00
_cell.angle_beta   90.00
_cell.angle_gamma   90.00
#
_symmetry.space_group_name_H-M   'P 1'
#
loop_
_entity.id
_entity.type
_entity.pdbx_description
1 polymer ?
#
loop_
_entity_poly.entity_id
_entity_poly.type
_entity_poly.pdbx_seq_one_letter_code
_entity_poly.pdbx_strand_id
1 'polypeptide(L)'
;MPVTVSTTPNENARKFTVGVDVGGPSTFVPANAAGNALATALLAIEGTKSVFTSADFVTISKRPDAGWEAITNAATAILEEHFC
;
A
#
# COMPACT_ATOMS: atom_id res chain seq x y z
N MET A 1 3.97 15.55 -2.24
CA MET A 1 2.89 15.79 -1.26
C MET A 1 3.02 14.76 -0.16
N PRO A 2 2.77 15.08 1.13
CA PRO A 2 2.98 14.10 2.20
C PRO A 2 1.92 12.99 2.17
N VAL A 3 2.38 11.74 2.17
CA VAL A 3 1.51 10.56 2.30
C VAL A 3 0.87 10.57 3.69
N THR A 4 -0.45 10.48 3.77
CA THR A 4 -1.19 10.45 5.04
C THR A 4 -1.60 9.03 5.39
N VAL A 5 -1.15 8.53 6.54
CA VAL A 5 -1.48 7.18 7.01
C VAL A 5 -2.65 7.24 7.99
N SER A 6 -3.71 6.48 7.72
CA SER A 6 -4.87 6.32 8.60
C SER A 6 -5.00 4.85 9.02
N THR A 7 -5.24 4.63 10.32
CA THR A 7 -5.58 3.31 10.84
C THR A 7 -7.00 2.94 10.43
N THR A 8 -7.19 1.69 9.99
CA THR A 8 -8.52 1.12 9.79
C THR A 8 -8.91 0.33 11.04
N PRO A 9 -10.19 -0.01 11.25
CA PRO A 9 -10.60 -0.93 12.34
C PRO A 9 -9.96 -2.32 12.23
N ASN A 10 -9.38 -2.68 11.08
CA ASN A 10 -8.57 -3.87 10.93
C ASN A 10 -7.12 -3.56 11.31
N GLU A 11 -6.63 -4.15 12.40
CA GLU A 11 -5.23 -4.01 12.88
C GLU A 11 -4.19 -4.40 11.81
N ASN A 12 -4.60 -5.27 10.88
CA ASN A 12 -3.77 -5.75 9.79
C ASN A 12 -3.90 -4.89 8.52
N ALA A 13 -4.72 -3.83 8.51
CA ALA A 13 -4.83 -2.94 7.36
C ALA A 13 -4.64 -1.46 7.73
N ARG A 14 -3.86 -0.74 6.92
CA ARG A 14 -3.70 0.71 7.00
C ARG A 14 -3.94 1.35 5.65
N LYS A 15 -4.59 2.50 5.69
CA LYS A 15 -4.86 3.33 4.51
C LYS A 15 -3.76 4.38 4.38
N PHE A 16 -3.21 4.53 3.20
CA PHE A 16 -2.19 5.50 2.81
C PHE A 16 -2.80 6.40 1.75
N THR A 17 -3.18 7.62 2.13
CA THR A 17 -3.71 8.61 1.20
C THR A 17 -2.55 9.41 0.61
N VAL A 18 -2.38 9.30 -0.70
CA VAL A 18 -1.32 10.02 -1.45
C VAL A 18 -1.83 11.35 -2.03
N GLY A 19 -3.15 11.49 -2.21
CA GLY A 19 -3.77 12.71 -2.74
C GLY A 19 -3.61 12.89 -4.25
N VAL A 20 -3.16 11.86 -4.96
CA VAL A 20 -3.03 11.79 -6.42
C VAL A 20 -3.83 10.60 -6.94
N ASP A 21 -4.30 10.69 -8.18
CA ASP A 21 -5.08 9.61 -8.77
C ASP A 21 -4.23 8.36 -8.97
N VAL A 22 -4.47 7.33 -8.15
CA VAL A 22 -3.85 6.01 -8.21
C VAL A 22 -4.64 5.05 -9.10
N GLY A 23 -5.70 5.53 -9.75
CA GLY A 23 -6.63 4.76 -10.56
C GLY A 23 -7.83 4.19 -9.78
N GLY A 24 -8.52 3.23 -10.40
CA GLY A 24 -9.76 2.66 -9.86
C GLY A 24 -9.59 1.66 -8.70
N PRO A 25 -10.68 1.36 -7.97
CA PRO A 25 -10.68 0.38 -6.87
C PRO A 25 -10.24 -1.00 -7.37
N SER A 26 -9.01 -1.38 -7.05
CA SER A 26 -8.38 -2.62 -7.49
C SER A 26 -7.70 -3.31 -6.31
N THR A 27 -7.91 -4.62 -6.19
CA THR A 27 -7.22 -5.44 -5.18
C THR A 27 -6.10 -6.22 -5.84
N PHE A 28 -4.89 -5.98 -5.36
CA PHE A 28 -3.69 -6.68 -5.75
C PHE A 28 -3.25 -7.65 -4.65
N VAL A 29 -2.95 -8.86 -5.06
CA VAL A 29 -2.35 -9.94 -4.31
C VAL A 29 -1.14 -10.43 -5.09
N PRO A 30 -0.19 -11.16 -4.47
CA PRO A 30 1.02 -11.62 -5.16
C PRO A 30 0.73 -12.37 -6.48
N ALA A 31 -0.42 -13.06 -6.55
CA ALA A 31 -0.85 -13.80 -7.73
C ALA A 31 -1.33 -12.94 -8.91
N ASN A 32 -1.77 -11.69 -8.69
CA ASN A 32 -2.32 -10.81 -9.74
C ASN A 32 -1.65 -9.42 -9.80
N ALA A 33 -0.57 -9.22 -9.05
CA ALA A 33 0.19 -7.97 -9.04
C ALA A 33 0.97 -7.73 -10.34
N ALA A 34 1.23 -8.80 -11.10
CA ALA A 34 1.90 -8.77 -12.39
C ALA A 34 1.10 -7.94 -13.40
N GLY A 35 1.42 -6.65 -13.48
CA GLY A 35 0.70 -5.68 -14.30
C GLY A 35 0.62 -4.30 -13.66
N ASN A 36 0.85 -4.19 -12.35
CA ASN A 36 0.92 -2.92 -11.65
C ASN A 36 2.25 -2.80 -10.89
N ALA A 37 3.11 -1.89 -11.33
CA ALA A 37 4.44 -1.67 -10.75
C ALA A 37 4.36 -1.25 -9.28
N LEU A 38 3.44 -0.34 -8.96
CA LEU A 38 3.21 0.11 -7.58
C LEU A 38 2.77 -1.05 -6.68
N ALA A 39 1.78 -1.82 -7.12
CA ALA A 39 1.29 -2.97 -6.36
C ALA A 39 2.39 -4.01 -6.14
N THR A 40 3.20 -4.28 -7.17
CA THR A 40 4.32 -5.21 -7.10
C THR A 40 5.37 -4.74 -6.10
N ALA A 41 5.72 -3.45 -6.11
CA ALA A 41 6.67 -2.88 -5.17
C ALA A 41 6.16 -2.94 -3.72
N LEU A 42 4.88 -2.61 -3.50
CA LEU A 42 4.27 -2.68 -2.16
C LEU A 42 4.09 -4.12 -1.65
N LEU A 43 3.82 -5.07 -2.54
CA LEU A 43 3.75 -6.50 -2.22
C LEU A 43 5.12 -7.14 -2.00
N ALA A 44 6.18 -6.54 -2.54
CA ALA A 44 7.56 -6.96 -2.29
C ALA A 44 8.03 -6.60 -0.87
N ILE A 45 7.33 -5.70 -0.17
CA ILE A 45 7.62 -5.38 1.23
C ILE A 45 7.36 -6.63 2.08
N GLU A 46 8.37 -7.00 2.88
CA GLU A 46 8.26 -8.13 3.79
C GLU A 46 7.12 -7.95 4.79
N GLY A 47 6.22 -8.93 4.84
CA GLY A 47 5.05 -8.88 5.71
C GLY A 47 3.80 -8.29 5.06
N THR A 48 3.84 -7.77 3.83
CA THR A 48 2.63 -7.40 3.09
C THR A 48 1.91 -8.64 2.57
N LYS A 49 0.58 -8.68 2.73
CA LYS A 49 -0.30 -9.77 2.26
C LYS A 49 -1.07 -9.38 1.00
N SER A 50 -1.63 -8.19 0.98
CA SER A 50 -2.44 -7.68 -0.13
C SER A 50 -2.43 -6.15 -0.14
N VAL A 51 -2.63 -5.56 -1.31
CA VAL A 51 -2.66 -4.12 -1.53
C VAL A 51 -3.94 -3.77 -2.26
N PHE A 52 -4.64 -2.75 -1.81
CA PHE A 52 -5.85 -2.26 -2.43
C PHE A 52 -5.62 -0.80 -2.81
N THR A 53 -5.82 -0.44 -4.07
CA THR A 53 -5.68 0.94 -4.55
C THR A 53 -7.05 1.47 -4.91
N SER A 54 -7.33 2.74 -4.67
CA SER A 54 -8.60 3.37 -5.05
C SER A 54 -8.49 4.88 -5.06
N ALA A 55 -8.91 5.51 -6.17
CA ALA A 55 -8.99 6.96 -6.37
C ALA A 55 -7.71 7.69 -5.91
N ASP A 56 -7.67 8.18 -4.68
CA ASP A 56 -6.56 8.96 -4.10
C ASP A 56 -5.75 8.22 -3.00
N PHE A 57 -6.06 6.96 -2.73
CA PHE A 57 -5.50 6.22 -1.60
C PHE A 57 -5.17 4.75 -1.89
N VAL A 58 -4.24 4.22 -1.10
CA VAL A 58 -3.78 2.84 -1.14
C VAL A 58 -3.92 2.22 0.25
N THR A 59 -4.68 1.14 0.37
CA THR A 59 -4.78 0.35 1.60
C THR A 59 -3.86 -0.85 1.51
N ILE A 60 -2.91 -0.95 2.43
CA ILE A 60 -2.03 -2.11 2.54
C ILE A 60 -2.58 -3.00 3.63
N SER A 61 -2.65 -4.30 3.37
CA SER A 61 -2.91 -5.32 4.36
C SER A 61 -1.64 -6.10 4.64
N LYS A 62 -1.20 -6.09 5.89
CA LYS A 62 -0.06 -6.86 6.36
C LYS A 62 -0.49 -8.24 6.87
N ARG A 63 0.50 -9.10 7.08
CA ARG A 63 0.34 -10.34 7.83
C ARG A 63 0.32 -10.05 9.34
N PRO A 64 -0.35 -10.89 10.15
CA PRO A 64 -0.44 -10.69 11.60
C PRO A 64 0.91 -10.74 12.30
N ASP A 65 1.89 -11.48 11.75
CA ASP A 65 3.27 -11.61 12.23
C ASP A 65 4.18 -10.43 11.87
N ALA A 66 3.74 -9.51 11.01
CA ALA A 66 4.55 -8.40 10.53
C ALA A 66 4.38 -7.10 11.32
N GLY A 67 5.45 -6.30 11.42
CA GLY A 67 5.44 -4.98 12.05
C GLY A 67 5.08 -3.83 11.10
N TRP A 68 4.28 -2.87 11.57
CA TRP A 68 3.87 -1.72 10.75
C TRP A 68 4.99 -0.70 10.50
N GLU A 69 6.04 -0.62 11.34
CA GLU A 69 7.14 0.34 11.16
C GLU A 69 7.85 0.15 9.81
N ALA A 70 8.35 -1.05 9.54
CA ALA A 70 9.04 -1.36 8.28
C ALA A 70 8.12 -1.16 7.08
N ILE A 71 6.86 -1.61 7.18
CA ILE A 71 5.88 -1.48 6.10
C ILE A 71 5.55 -0.03 5.82
N THR A 72 5.34 0.78 6.87
CA THR A 72 4.99 2.19 6.72
C THR A 72 6.14 2.99 6.11
N ASN A 73 7.38 2.76 6.56
CA ASN A 73 8.57 3.40 5.99
C ASN A 73 8.76 3.02 4.52
N ALA A 74 8.71 1.72 4.19
CA ALA A 74 8.88 1.25 2.81
C ALA A 74 7.74 1.71 1.90
N ALA A 75 6.48 1.60 2.35
CA ALA A 75 5.33 2.03 1.57
C ALA A 75 5.35 3.53 1.29
N THR A 76 5.70 4.36 2.28
CA THR A 76 5.81 5.82 2.10
C THR A 76 6.88 6.13 1.07
N ALA A 77 8.07 5.53 1.17
CA ALA A 77 9.15 5.74 0.21
C ALA A 77 8.75 5.34 -1.22
N ILE A 78 8.09 4.18 -1.40
CA ILE A 78 7.62 3.71 -2.70
C ILE A 78 6.55 4.64 -3.29
N LEU A 79 5.59 5.08 -2.46
CA LEU A 79 4.54 5.99 -2.89
C LEU A 79 5.12 7.36 -3.27
N GLU A 80 6.06 7.88 -2.49
CA GLU A 80 6.74 9.13 -2.82
C GLU A 80 7.57 9.00 -4.09
N GLU A 81 8.33 7.93 -4.28
CA GLU A 81 9.12 7.70 -5.50
C GLU A 81 8.24 7.50 -6.75
N HIS A 82 7.06 6.91 -6.62
CA HIS A 82 6.19 6.64 -7.75
C HIS A 82 5.38 7.86 -8.20
N PHE A 83 5.06 8.77 -7.27
CA PHE A 83 4.16 9.89 -7.51
C PHE A 83 4.80 11.28 -7.42
N CYS A 84 6.07 11.39 -6.99
CA CYS A 84 6.83 12.64 -6.93
C CYS A 84 7.88 12.72 -8.04
#